data_AF-A0A8H9L4X5-F1
#
_entry.id   AF-A0A8H9L4X5-F1
#
_cell.length_a   1.000
_cell.length_b   1.000
_cell.length_c   1.000
_cell.angle_alpha   90.00
_cell.angle_beta   90.00
_cell.angle_gamma   90.00
#
_symmetry.space_group_name_H-M   'P 1'
#
loop_
_entity.id
_entity.type
_entity.pdbx_description
1 polymer ?
#
loop_
_entity_poly.entity_id
_entity_poly.type
_entity_poly.pdbx_seq_one_letter_code
_entity_poly.pdbx_strand_id
1 'polypeptide(L)'
;MSVTRHFSDTRTDEGRVRVLVRAGQVVVEAEGPGWRHHSVHPDLADATLELAWLPALSARLYGEVMREIERQLLLNRASGGFGDTDLPGAA
;
A
#
# COMPACT_ATOMS: atom_id res chain seq x y z
N MET A 1 -0.38 -17.73 14.07
CA MET A 1 0.52 -17.40 12.95
C MET A 1 -0.10 -16.22 12.20
N SER A 2 0.52 -15.04 12.20
CA SER A 2 -0.03 -13.89 11.46
C SER A 2 0.30 -14.06 9.97
N VAL A 3 -0.74 -14.25 9.15
CA VAL A 3 -0.60 -14.29 7.69
C VAL A 3 -0.27 -12.87 7.22
N THR A 4 0.85 -12.72 6.52
CA THR A 4 1.18 -11.50 5.79
C THR A 4 0.72 -11.68 4.35
N ARG A 5 -0.26 -10.88 3.92
CA ARG A 5 -0.77 -10.88 2.56
C ARG A 5 -0.18 -9.70 1.80
N HIS A 6 0.29 -9.94 0.58
CA HIS A 6 0.68 -8.85 -0.30
C HIS A 6 -0.58 -8.20 -0.88
N PHE A 7 -0.67 -6.87 -0.78
CA PHE A 7 -1.75 -6.10 -1.38
C PHE A 7 -1.31 -5.45 -2.69
N SER A 8 -0.16 -4.77 -2.69
CA SER A 8 0.44 -4.16 -3.89
C SER A 8 1.97 -4.18 -3.83
N ASP A 9 2.63 -4.25 -4.99
CA ASP A 9 4.09 -4.14 -5.15
C ASP A 9 4.37 -3.34 -6.43
N THR A 10 4.52 -2.04 -6.29
CA THR A 10 4.78 -1.12 -7.40
C THR A 10 6.28 -0.88 -7.53
N ARG A 11 6.83 -1.08 -8.72
CA ARG A 11 8.27 -0.92 -9.02
C ARG A 11 8.48 -0.01 -10.21
N THR A 12 9.34 0.98 -10.03
CA THR A 12 9.84 1.85 -11.10
C THR A 12 11.36 1.96 -11.00
N ASP A 13 11.96 2.68 -11.93
CA ASP A 13 13.36 3.08 -11.90
C ASP A 13 13.68 4.12 -10.80
N GLU A 14 12.68 4.79 -10.23
CA GLU A 14 12.83 5.75 -9.12
C GLU A 14 12.79 5.08 -7.75
N GLY A 15 12.21 3.88 -7.67
CA GLY A 15 12.07 3.16 -6.42
C GLY A 15 10.95 2.14 -6.45
N ARG A 16 10.56 1.73 -5.26
CA ARG A 16 9.61 0.65 -5.06
C ARG A 16 8.76 0.92 -3.82
N VAL A 17 7.48 0.60 -3.91
CA VAL A 17 6.55 0.65 -2.78
C VAL A 17 5.77 -0.65 -2.72
N ARG A 18 5.84 -1.31 -1.57
CA ARG A 18 5.02 -2.47 -1.22
C ARG A 18 3.99 -2.06 -0.19
N VAL A 19 2.77 -2.51 -0.41
CA VAL A 19 1.69 -2.44 0.56
C VAL A 19 1.32 -3.86 0.93
N LEU A 20 1.39 -4.17 2.22
CA LEU A 20 1.10 -5.48 2.77
C LEU A 20 -0.04 -5.35 3.77
N VAL A 21 -0.83 -6.40 3.94
CA VAL A 21 -1.81 -6.52 5.02
C VAL A 21 -1.33 -7.61 5.96
N ARG A 22 -1.10 -7.27 7.23
CA ARG A 22 -0.60 -8.18 8.26
C ARG A 22 -1.44 -8.02 9.51
N ALA A 23 -2.10 -9.10 9.94
CA ALA A 23 -2.91 -9.12 11.17
C ALA A 23 -3.92 -7.95 11.27
N GLY A 24 -4.56 -7.58 10.15
CA GLY A 24 -5.52 -6.49 10.09
C GLY A 24 -4.91 -5.08 10.10
N GLN A 25 -3.60 -4.95 9.90
CA GLN A 25 -2.91 -3.67 9.73
C GLN A 25 -2.30 -3.58 8.33
N VAL A 26 -2.15 -2.35 7.83
CA VAL A 26 -1.46 -2.07 6.58
C VAL A 26 0.00 -1.76 6.87
N VAL A 27 0.92 -2.45 6.21
CA VAL A 27 2.36 -2.20 6.29
C VAL A 27 2.83 -1.64 4.97
N VAL A 28 3.51 -0.50 5.01
CA VAL A 28 4.11 0.15 3.85
C VAL A 28 5.62 -0.03 3.93
N GLU A 29 6.21 -0.60 2.88
CA GLU A 29 7.66 -0.61 2.68
C GLU A 29 7.96 0.17 1.40
N ALA A 30 8.65 1.31 1.52
CA ALA A 30 9.06 2.10 0.36
C ALA A 30 10.58 2.27 0.33
N GLU A 31 11.18 2.21 -0.85
CA GLU A 31 12.63 2.31 -1.01
C GLU A 31 13.01 2.93 -2.35
N GLY A 32 14.12 3.63 -2.38
CA GLY A 32 14.70 4.21 -3.59
C GLY A 32 16.19 4.54 -3.39
N PRO A 33 16.84 5.21 -4.35
CA PRO A 33 18.26 5.51 -4.27
C PRO A 33 18.60 6.33 -3.03
N GLY A 34 19.29 5.72 -2.06
CA GLY A 34 19.73 6.39 -0.83
C GLY A 34 18.66 6.59 0.24
N TRP A 35 17.45 6.04 0.07
CA TRP A 35 16.39 6.16 1.08
C TRP A 35 15.56 4.88 1.22
N ARG A 36 15.03 4.68 2.42
CA ARG A 36 14.09 3.62 2.75
C ARG A 36 13.10 4.12 3.79
N HIS A 37 11.87 3.64 3.71
CA HIS A 37 10.76 3.96 4.58
C HIS A 37 10.02 2.68 4.96
N HIS A 38 9.62 2.60 6.23
CA HIS A 38 8.78 1.51 6.73
C HIS A 38 7.82 2.08 7.75
N SER A 39 6.53 1.82 7.57
CA SER A 39 5.49 2.25 8.49
C SER A 39 4.34 1.24 8.56
N VAL A 40 3.57 1.35 9.63
CA VAL A 40 2.42 0.48 9.92
C VAL A 40 1.23 1.38 10.24
N HIS A 41 0.10 1.09 9.59
CA HIS A 41 -1.10 1.91 9.63
C HIS A 41 -2.31 1.06 10.03
N PRO A 42 -3.31 1.68 10.68
CA PRO A 42 -4.56 1.00 10.94
C PRO A 42 -5.22 0.63 9.62
N ASP A 43 -5.22 1.52 8.62
CA ASP A 43 -5.89 1.30 7.34
C ASP A 43 -5.12 1.80 6.11
N LEU A 44 -5.70 1.52 4.94
CA LEU A 44 -5.12 1.89 3.66
C LEU A 44 -5.21 3.41 3.41
N ALA A 45 -6.21 4.09 3.96
CA ALA A 45 -6.36 5.53 3.80
C ALA A 45 -5.20 6.26 4.49
N ASP A 46 -4.92 5.93 5.76
CA ASP A 46 -3.80 6.46 6.53
C ASP A 46 -2.45 6.15 5.85
N ALA A 47 -2.29 4.93 5.34
CA ALA A 47 -1.09 4.52 4.61
C ALA A 47 -0.86 5.35 3.34
N THR A 48 -1.91 5.59 2.55
CA THR A 48 -1.80 6.42 1.33
C THR A 48 -1.58 7.89 1.64
N LEU A 49 -2.15 8.39 2.75
CA LEU A 49 -1.90 9.75 3.19
C LEU A 49 -0.43 9.94 3.54
N GLU A 50 0.17 9.07 4.35
CA GLU A 50 1.61 9.17 4.68
C GLU A 50 2.48 9.11 3.43
N LEU A 51 2.18 8.22 2.48
CA LEU A 51 2.91 8.15 1.20
C LEU A 51 2.87 9.47 0.44
N ALA A 52 1.75 10.21 0.48
CA ALA A 52 1.63 11.52 -0.14
C ALA A 52 2.52 12.59 0.51
N TRP A 53 2.85 12.44 1.79
CA TRP A 53 3.70 13.35 2.56
C TRP A 53 5.17 12.93 2.59
N LEU A 54 5.52 11.73 2.08
CA LEU A 54 6.87 11.21 2.14
C LEU A 54 7.80 12.00 1.18
N PRO A 55 8.75 12.82 1.69
CA PRO A 55 9.49 13.76 0.83
C PRO A 55 10.40 13.10 -0.20
N ALA A 56 10.85 11.88 0.10
CA ALA A 56 11.70 11.08 -0.78
C ALA A 56 10.91 10.35 -1.88
N LEU A 57 9.58 10.31 -1.78
CA LEU A 57 8.72 9.68 -2.77
C LEU A 57 8.42 10.67 -3.89
N SER A 58 8.82 10.32 -5.12
CA SER A 58 8.51 11.15 -6.27
C SER A 58 7.01 11.14 -6.59
N ALA A 59 6.54 12.23 -7.20
CA ALA A 59 5.15 12.32 -7.66
C ALA A 59 4.80 11.21 -8.69
N ARG A 60 5.77 10.80 -9.52
CA ARG A 60 5.57 9.72 -10.50
C ARG A 60 5.39 8.37 -9.80
N LEU A 61 6.28 8.01 -8.88
CA LEU A 61 6.18 6.75 -8.13
C LEU A 61 4.89 6.73 -7.30
N TYR A 62 4.55 7.82 -6.63
CA TYR A 62 3.26 7.97 -5.93
C TYR A 62 2.07 7.73 -6.86
N GLY A 63 2.05 8.36 -8.03
CA GLY A 63 0.96 8.22 -9.00
C GLY A 63 0.80 6.80 -9.57
N GLU A 64 1.90 6.05 -9.74
CA GLU A 64 1.84 4.63 -10.13
C GLU A 64 1.32 3.76 -8.98
N VAL A 65 1.76 4.04 -7.75
CA VAL A 65 1.28 3.34 -6.54
C VAL A 65 -0.23 3.50 -6.37
N MET A 66 -0.75 4.73 -6.48
CA MET A 66 -2.18 4.99 -6.34
C MET A 66 -3.01 4.29 -7.42
N ARG A 67 -2.51 4.25 -8.67
CA ARG A 67 -3.17 3.51 -9.76
C ARG A 67 -3.19 2.00 -9.51
N GLU A 68 -2.10 1.44 -8.98
CA GLU A 68 -2.08 0.03 -8.62
C GLU A 68 -2.98 -0.27 -7.43
N ILE A 69 -3.02 0.59 -6.40
CA ILE A 69 -3.94 0.45 -5.27
C ILE A 69 -5.39 0.45 -5.75
N GLU A 70 -5.78 1.41 -6.59
CA GLU A 70 -7.12 1.47 -7.17
C GLU A 70 -7.46 0.20 -7.96
N ARG A 71 -6.53 -0.28 -8.80
CA ARG A 71 -6.69 -1.54 -9.54
C ARG A 71 -6.92 -2.72 -8.59
N GLN A 72 -6.12 -2.84 -7.53
CA GLN A 72 -6.25 -3.91 -6.55
C GLN A 72 -7.58 -3.83 -5.80
N LEU A 73 -8.05 -2.64 -5.43
CA LEU A 73 -9.37 -2.45 -4.80
C LEU A 73 -10.50 -2.94 -5.72
N LEU A 74 -10.45 -2.59 -7.01
CA LEU A 74 -11.44 -3.04 -8.00
C LEU A 74 -11.43 -4.56 -8.18
N LEU A 75 -10.25 -5.17 -8.29
CA LEU A 75 -10.09 -6.62 -8.41
C LEU A 75 -10.66 -7.33 -7.17
N ASN A 76 -10.30 -6.86 -5.98
CA ASN A 76 -10.71 -7.47 -4.72
C ASN A 76 -12.22 -7.33 -4.46
N ARG A 77 -12.82 -6.22 -4.88
CA ARG A 77 -14.28 -6.03 -4.85
C ARG A 77 -14.98 -6.99 -5.82
N ALA A 78 -14.42 -7.20 -7.01
CA ALA A 78 -14.98 -8.10 -8.01
C ALA A 78 -14.84 -9.58 -7.63
N SER A 79 -13.77 -9.96 -6.92
CA SER A 79 -13.48 -11.35 -6.54
C SER A 79 -13.95 -11.74 -5.13
N GLY A 80 -14.61 -10.83 -4.39
CA GLY A 80 -14.96 -11.03 -2.98
C GLY A 80 -13.75 -11.30 -2.07
N GLY A 81 -12.55 -10.89 -2.51
CA GLY A 81 -11.27 -11.37 -2.00
C GLY A 81 -10.72 -10.59 -0.80
N PHE A 82 -11.25 -9.40 -0.54
CA PHE A 82 -11.14 -8.70 0.73
C PHE A 82 -12.57 -8.28 1.05
N GLY A 83 -13.18 -8.92 2.04
CA GLY A 83 -14.45 -8.42 2.56
C GLY A 83 -14.26 -7.02 3.13
N ASP A 84 -15.37 -6.31 3.35
CA ASP A 84 -15.42 -5.06 4.13
C ASP A 84 -14.71 -5.17 5.51
N THR A 85 -14.49 -6.42 5.96
CA THR A 85 -13.81 -6.80 7.20
C THR A 85 -12.30 -7.12 7.04
N ASP A 86 -11.79 -7.30 5.82
CA ASP A 86 -10.38 -7.65 5.54
C ASP A 86 -9.50 -6.43 5.23
N LEU A 87 -10.10 -5.34 4.77
CA LEU A 87 -9.45 -4.04 4.68
C LEU A 87 -9.89 -3.24 5.90
N PRO A 88 -9.00 -3.01 6.87
CA PRO A 88 -9.32 -2.11 7.98
C PRO A 88 -9.75 -0.74 7.41
N GLY A 89 -10.82 -0.15 7.96
CA GLY A 89 -11.26 1.22 7.63
C GLY A 89 -12.24 1.40 6.47
N ALA A 90 -12.82 0.34 5.89
CA ALA A 90 -13.77 0.45 4.76
C ALA A 90 -15.23 0.81 5.11
N ALA A 91 -15.51 1.19 6.37
CA ALA A 91 -16.86 1.50 6.88
C ALA A 91 -17.37 2.90 6.52
#